data_AF-A0A8S2RUX7-F1
#
_entry.id   AF-A0A8S2RUX7-F1
#
_cell.length_a   1.000
_cell.length_b   1.000
_cell.length_c   1.000
_cell.angle_alpha   90.00
_cell.angle_beta   90.00
_cell.angle_gamma   90.00
#
_symmetry.space_group_name_H-M   'P 1'
#
loop_
_entity.id
_entity.type
_entity.pdbx_description
1 polymer ?
#
loop_
_entity_poly.entity_id
_entity_poly.type
_entity_poly.pdbx_seq_one_letter_code
_entity_poly.pdbx_strand_id
1 'polypeptide(L)'
;FIPRFASVAAPIHKITNLTKANRNKFSWGEPQQAAFLQLKQLLITSPLLLDYPDEDHPVILTTDASKVGVGGTLQQHINGEIKNLYYHSQMTSSSQRRYDPIELEALAIWMCFQRMRPYL
;
A
#
# COMPACT_ATOMS: atom_id res chain seq x y z
N PHE A 1 -6.02 2.00 -4.36
CA PHE A 1 -4.88 2.17 -5.29
C PHE A 1 -4.65 3.65 -5.59
N ILE A 2 -3.52 4.25 -5.17
CA ILE A 2 -3.22 5.66 -5.51
C ILE A 2 -2.79 5.75 -6.98
N PRO A 3 -3.57 6.40 -7.87
CA PRO A 3 -3.18 6.53 -9.26
C PRO A 3 -1.87 7.30 -9.40
N ARG A 4 -0.95 6.80 -10.23
CA ARG A 4 0.38 7.39 -10.46
C ARG A 4 1.19 7.60 -9.18
N PHE A 5 1.03 6.72 -8.18
CA PHE A 5 1.77 6.79 -6.91
C PHE A 5 3.28 7.00 -7.10
N ALA A 6 3.90 6.23 -8.00
CA ALA A 6 5.35 6.33 -8.26
C ALA A 6 5.77 7.75 -8.70
N SER A 7 4.95 8.41 -9.52
CA SER A 7 5.20 9.79 -9.97
C SER A 7 5.04 10.79 -8.83
N VAL A 8 3.99 10.64 -8.01
CA VAL A 8 3.72 11.54 -6.87
C VAL A 8 4.77 11.36 -5.77
N ALA A 9 5.17 10.13 -5.47
CA ALA A 9 6.14 9.80 -4.43
C ALA A 9 7.60 9.97 -4.88
N ALA A 10 7.87 10.22 -6.17
CA ALA A 10 9.22 10.31 -6.72
C ALA A 10 10.15 11.29 -5.96
N PRO A 11 9.70 12.51 -5.57
CA PRO A 11 10.56 13.44 -4.83
C PRO A 11 11.00 12.89 -3.47
N ILE A 12 10.12 12.10 -2.82
CA ILE A 12 10.37 11.47 -1.52
C ILE A 12 11.31 10.28 -1.70
N HIS A 13 11.04 9.40 -2.68
CA HIS A 13 11.88 8.24 -2.96
C HIS A 13 13.32 8.62 -3.29
N LYS A 14 13.53 9.75 -3.98
CA LYS A 14 14.85 10.27 -4.32
C LYS A 14 15.71 10.57 -3.09
N ILE A 15 15.10 10.99 -1.98
CA ILE A 15 15.82 11.36 -0.75
C ILE A 15 15.82 10.25 0.31
N THR A 16 14.97 9.22 0.19
CA THR A 16 14.94 8.08 1.12
C THR A 16 15.78 6.90 0.63
N ASN A 17 16.07 6.82 -0.67
CA ASN A 17 16.96 5.78 -1.23
C ASN A 17 18.46 6.11 -1.05
N LEU A 18 18.84 6.58 0.15
CA LEU A 18 20.21 6.92 0.49
C LEU A 18 20.94 5.69 1.04
N THR A 19 21.94 5.21 0.31
CA THR A 19 22.92 4.22 0.82
C THR A 19 23.66 4.76 2.06
N LYS A 20 24.28 3.88 2.88
CA LYS A 20 25.10 4.28 4.05
C LYS A 20 26.12 5.40 3.74
N ALA A 21 26.63 5.47 2.51
CA ALA A 21 27.60 6.48 2.06
C ALA A 21 26.99 7.88 1.77
N ASN A 22 25.68 8.00 1.57
CA ASN A 22 25.00 9.25 1.23
C ASN A 22 23.99 9.72 2.29
N ARG A 23 24.02 9.14 3.50
CA ARG A 23 23.08 9.44 4.59
C ARG A 23 23.01 10.93 4.95
N ASN A 24 24.12 11.64 4.79
CA ASN A 24 24.26 13.06 5.10
C ASN A 24 23.66 13.98 4.00
N LYS A 25 23.12 13.43 2.91
CA LYS A 25 22.47 14.18 1.81
C LYS A 25 20.95 14.18 1.91
N PHE A 26 20.37 13.71 3.01
CA PHE A 26 18.95 13.84 3.26
C PHE A 26 18.59 15.32 3.40
N SER A 27 17.80 15.83 2.46
CA SER A 27 17.29 17.20 2.49
C SER A 27 15.81 17.16 2.13
N TRP A 28 14.97 17.58 3.07
CA TRP A 28 13.54 17.70 2.88
C TRP A 28 13.20 19.13 2.47
N GLY A 29 12.89 19.34 1.20
CA GLY A 29 12.52 20.64 0.65
C GLY A 29 11.05 20.72 0.25
N GLU A 30 10.70 21.82 -0.42
CA GLU A 30 9.35 22.03 -0.94
C GLU A 30 8.84 20.92 -1.86
N PRO A 31 9.65 20.33 -2.78
CA PRO A 31 9.17 19.26 -3.64
C PRO A 31 8.73 18.01 -2.86
N GLN A 32 9.44 17.66 -1.78
CA GLN A 32 9.09 16.54 -0.91
C GLN A 32 7.87 16.86 -0.06
N GLN A 33 7.78 18.09 0.45
CA GLN A 33 6.63 18.54 1.21
C GLN A 33 5.35 18.54 0.36
N ALA A 34 5.41 19.06 -0.86
CA ALA A 34 4.29 19.07 -1.79
C ALA A 34 3.84 17.65 -2.16
N ALA A 35 4.80 16.76 -2.47
CA ALA A 35 4.51 15.34 -2.73
C ALA A 35 3.85 14.66 -1.53
N PHE A 36 4.34 14.91 -0.31
CA PHE A 36 3.77 14.33 0.90
C PHE A 36 2.35 14.82 1.18
N LEU A 37 2.11 16.12 1.03
CA LEU A 37 0.77 16.71 1.19
C LEU A 37 -0.19 16.18 0.11
N GLN A 38 0.27 16.04 -1.13
CA GLN A 38 -0.52 15.47 -2.21
C GLN A 38 -0.90 14.01 -1.91
N LEU A 39 0.03 13.20 -1.41
CA LEU A 39 -0.27 11.81 -1.00
C LEU A 39 -1.29 11.77 0.13
N LYS A 40 -1.15 12.63 1.15
CA LYS A 40 -2.15 12.76 2.22
C LYS A 40 -3.53 13.11 1.66
N GLN A 41 -3.60 14.10 0.78
CA GLN A 41 -4.87 14.51 0.17
C GLN A 41 -5.51 13.37 -0.62
N LEU A 42 -4.71 12.64 -1.40
CA LEU A 42 -5.19 11.48 -2.16
C LEU A 42 -5.75 10.40 -1.23
N LEU A 43 -5.12 10.15 -0.08
CA LEU A 43 -5.59 9.15 0.89
C LEU A 43 -6.91 9.52 1.58
N ILE A 44 -7.24 10.81 1.70
CA ILE A 44 -8.48 11.27 2.37
C ILE A 44 -9.58 11.66 1.38
N THR A 45 -9.36 11.48 0.07
CA THR A 45 -10.34 11.82 -0.97
C THR A 45 -10.86 10.54 -1.62
N SER A 46 -12.15 10.51 -1.97
CA SER A 46 -12.73 9.42 -2.77
C SER A 46 -11.92 9.21 -4.06
N PRO A 47 -11.63 7.96 -4.48
CA PRO A 47 -12.17 6.69 -3.96
C PRO A 47 -11.28 6.00 -2.90
N LEU A 48 -10.29 6.68 -2.32
CA LEU A 48 -9.30 6.06 -1.43
C LEU A 48 -9.60 6.22 0.05
N LEU A 49 -10.63 7.01 0.38
CA LEU A 49 -11.13 7.17 1.72
C LEU A 49 -11.48 5.79 2.32
N LEU A 50 -11.19 5.63 3.61
CA LEU A 50 -11.59 4.44 4.34
C LEU A 50 -12.99 4.61 4.89
N ASP A 51 -13.81 3.58 4.69
CA ASP A 51 -15.16 3.46 5.21
C ASP A 51 -15.17 2.62 6.49
N TYR A 52 -16.22 2.77 7.29
CA TYR A 52 -16.48 1.85 8.40
C TYR A 52 -17.05 0.53 7.88
N PRO A 53 -16.69 -0.61 8.51
CA PRO A 53 -17.23 -1.90 8.12
C PRO A 53 -18.73 -1.96 8.42
N ASP A 54 -19.48 -2.45 7.45
CA ASP A 54 -20.89 -2.79 7.58
C ASP A 54 -21.01 -4.27 7.98
N GLU A 55 -21.58 -4.57 9.15
CA GLU A 55 -21.62 -5.93 9.69
C GLU A 55 -22.50 -6.89 8.87
N ASP A 56 -23.43 -6.37 8.05
CA ASP A 56 -24.36 -7.16 7.26
C ASP A 56 -23.80 -7.56 5.88
N HIS A 57 -22.61 -7.07 5.53
CA HIS A 57 -22.01 -7.28 4.21
C HIS A 57 -20.69 -8.06 4.29
N PRO A 58 -20.46 -9.02 3.37
CA PRO A 58 -19.22 -9.79 3.36
C PRO A 58 -18.03 -8.89 3.03
N VAL A 59 -16.93 -9.15 3.72
CA VAL A 59 -15.65 -8.49 3.46
C VAL A 59 -14.87 -9.29 2.42
N ILE A 60 -14.30 -8.59 1.44
CA ILE A 60 -13.50 -9.15 0.35
C ILE A 60 -12.06 -8.71 0.55
N LEU A 61 -11.17 -9.69 0.75
CA LEU A 61 -9.73 -9.47 0.75
C LEU A 61 -9.17 -9.78 -0.64
N THR A 62 -8.66 -8.77 -1.32
CA THR A 62 -7.91 -8.93 -2.58
C THR A 62 -6.42 -8.74 -2.29
N THR A 63 -5.58 -9.64 -2.81
CA THR A 63 -4.12 -9.57 -2.65
C THR A 63 -3.43 -9.64 -4.00
N ASP A 64 -2.23 -9.07 -4.07
CA ASP A 64 -1.34 -9.15 -5.23
C ASP A 64 0.12 -9.15 -4.75
N ALA A 65 0.97 -9.88 -5.47
CA ALA A 65 2.36 -10.03 -5.10
C ALA A 65 3.30 -9.83 -6.28
N SER A 66 4.49 -9.31 -5.98
CA SER A 66 5.55 -9.19 -6.95
C SER A 66 6.92 -9.37 -6.30
N LYS A 67 7.93 -9.51 -7.14
CA LYS A 67 9.33 -9.44 -6.72
C LYS A 67 9.71 -8.11 -6.07
N VAL A 68 8.87 -7.08 -6.11
CA VAL A 68 9.14 -5.77 -5.50
C VAL A 68 8.43 -5.62 -4.15
N GLY A 69 7.20 -6.13 -4.07
CA GLY A 69 6.35 -5.93 -2.91
C GLY A 69 5.09 -6.78 -2.95
N VAL A 70 4.47 -6.88 -1.79
CA VAL A 70 3.18 -7.50 -1.51
C VAL A 70 2.18 -6.39 -1.22
N GLY A 71 0.95 -6.55 -1.70
CA GLY A 71 -0.14 -5.64 -1.42
C GLY A 71 -1.47 -6.36 -1.23
N GLY A 72 -2.40 -5.67 -0.57
CA GLY A 72 -3.77 -6.14 -0.51
C GLY A 72 -4.74 -5.06 -0.07
N THR A 73 -6.00 -5.26 -0.41
CA THR A 73 -7.11 -4.35 -0.11
C THR A 73 -8.24 -5.12 0.54
N LEU A 74 -8.75 -4.59 1.64
CA LEU A 74 -9.95 -5.07 2.31
C LEU A 74 -11.13 -4.19 1.90
N GLN A 75 -12.16 -4.78 1.32
CA GLN A 75 -13.25 -4.04 0.69
C GLN A 75 -14.61 -4.68 0.98
N GLN A 76 -15.68 -3.89 0.88
CA GLN A 76 -17.06 -4.37 0.82
C GLN A 76 -17.73 -3.85 -0.45
N HIS A 77 -18.60 -4.66 -1.05
CA HIS A 77 -19.38 -4.26 -2.21
C HIS A 77 -20.83 -4.05 -1.75
N ILE A 78 -21.22 -2.78 -1.60
CA ILE A 78 -22.54 -2.40 -1.05
C ILE A 78 -23.25 -1.54 -2.09
N ASN A 79 -24.43 -1.96 -2.52
CA ASN A 79 -25.25 -1.25 -3.51
C ASN A 79 -24.52 -0.90 -4.82
N GLY A 80 -23.58 -1.75 -5.25
CA GLY A 80 -22.76 -1.51 -6.46
C GLY A 80 -21.57 -0.57 -6.26
N GLU A 81 -21.36 -0.05 -5.05
CA GLU A 81 -20.18 0.73 -4.68
C GLU A 81 -19.15 -0.11 -3.93
N ILE A 82 -17.87 0.19 -4.17
CA ILE A 82 -16.76 -0.40 -3.41
C ILE A 82 -16.46 0.50 -2.22
N LYS A 83 -16.65 -0.03 -1.02
CA LYS A 83 -16.26 0.57 0.25
C LYS A 83 -14.89 0.03 0.65
N ASN A 84 -13.91 0.89 0.87
CA ASN A 84 -12.55 0.46 1.20
C ASN A 84 -12.37 0.47 2.71
N LEU A 85 -12.04 -0.65 3.33
CA LEU A 85 -11.88 -0.75 4.78
C LEU A 85 -10.41 -0.62 5.19
N TYR A 86 -9.50 -1.20 4.40
CA TYR A 86 -8.08 -1.21 4.73
C TYR A 86 -7.21 -1.42 3.48
N TYR A 87 -6.01 -0.83 3.49
CA TYR A 87 -4.97 -1.06 2.50
C TYR A 87 -3.70 -1.58 3.17
N HIS A 88 -3.12 -2.64 2.63
CA HIS A 88 -1.81 -3.13 3.03
C HIS A 88 -0.84 -3.06 1.85
N SER A 89 0.39 -2.66 2.13
CA SER A 89 1.50 -2.69 1.18
C SER A 89 2.81 -2.83 1.93
N GLN A 90 3.66 -3.74 1.47
CA GLN A 90 4.96 -4.01 2.08
C GLN A 90 5.97 -4.41 1.00
N MET A 91 7.22 -3.96 1.12
CA MET A 91 8.29 -4.42 0.22
C MET A 91 8.71 -5.85 0.57
N THR A 92 8.99 -6.65 -0.46
CA THR A 92 9.55 -7.98 -0.26
C THR A 92 11.01 -7.90 0.16
N SER A 93 11.39 -8.72 1.14
CA SER A 93 12.77 -8.88 1.60
C SER A 93 13.63 -9.58 0.55
N SER A 94 14.95 -9.48 0.69
CA SER A 94 15.88 -10.13 -0.24
C SER A 94 15.66 -11.65 -0.36
N SER A 95 15.20 -12.32 0.71
CA SER A 95 14.83 -13.74 0.68
C SER A 95 13.52 -13.97 -0.04
N GLN A 96 12.47 -13.21 0.28
CA GLN A 96 11.15 -13.34 -0.35
C GLN A 96 11.21 -13.10 -1.85
N ARG A 97 12.07 -12.19 -2.33
CA ARG A 97 12.27 -11.94 -3.76
C ARG A 97 12.73 -13.17 -4.54
N ARG A 98 13.26 -14.20 -3.89
CA ARG A 98 13.69 -15.42 -4.58
C ARG A 98 12.58 -16.45 -4.72
N TYR A 99 11.45 -16.28 -4.04
CA TYR A 99 10.30 -17.17 -4.13
C TYR A 99 9.68 -17.13 -5.51
N ASP A 100 9.13 -18.25 -5.94
CA ASP A 100 8.40 -18.33 -7.20
C ASP A 100 7.10 -17.50 -7.14
N PRO A 101 6.53 -17.10 -8.30
CA PRO A 101 5.33 -16.26 -8.31
C PRO A 101 4.19 -16.84 -7.46
N ILE A 102 3.96 -18.15 -7.50
CA ILE A 102 2.91 -18.81 -6.72
C ILE A 102 3.15 -18.73 -5.20
N GLU A 103 4.42 -18.83 -4.78
CA GLU A 103 4.82 -18.70 -3.38
C GLU A 103 4.69 -17.25 -2.89
N LEU A 104 4.94 -16.27 -3.78
CA LEU A 104 4.73 -14.86 -3.51
C LEU A 104 3.24 -14.54 -3.32
N GLU A 105 2.36 -15.08 -4.16
CA GLU A 105 0.91 -14.92 -3.98
C GLU A 105 0.42 -15.54 -2.66
N ALA A 106 0.88 -16.75 -2.33
CA ALA A 106 0.56 -17.38 -1.05
C ALA A 106 1.08 -16.56 0.15
N LEU A 107 2.29 -16.00 0.04
CA LEU A 107 2.84 -15.08 1.03
C LEU A 107 1.97 -13.83 1.17
N ALA A 108 1.49 -13.25 0.06
CA ALA A 108 0.63 -12.08 0.08
C ALA A 108 -0.69 -12.35 0.81
N ILE A 109 -1.34 -13.47 0.51
CA ILE A 109 -2.55 -13.93 1.22
C ILE A 109 -2.27 -14.01 2.73
N TRP A 110 -1.21 -14.72 3.13
CA TRP A 110 -0.88 -14.90 4.54
C TRP A 110 -0.58 -13.56 5.24
N MET A 111 0.25 -12.70 4.65
CA MET A 111 0.63 -11.42 5.23
C MET A 111 -0.57 -10.48 5.39
N CYS A 112 -1.38 -10.35 4.34
CA CYS A 112 -2.59 -9.55 4.38
C CYS A 112 -3.60 -10.10 5.39
N PHE A 113 -3.82 -11.41 5.43
CA PHE A 113 -4.71 -12.04 6.40
C PHE A 113 -4.26 -11.80 7.84
N GLN A 114 -2.98 -11.98 8.15
CA GLN A 114 -2.44 -11.69 9.50
C GLN A 114 -2.63 -10.22 9.88
N ARG A 115 -2.42 -9.29 8.93
CA ARG A 115 -2.53 -7.86 9.19
C ARG A 115 -3.97 -7.39 9.36
N MET A 116 -4.89 -7.98 8.59
CA MET A 116 -6.29 -7.57 8.50
C MET A 116 -7.22 -8.45 9.34
N ARG A 117 -6.71 -9.46 10.04
CA ARG A 117 -7.47 -10.37 10.92
C ARG A 117 -8.45 -9.67 11.88
N PRO A 118 -8.15 -8.51 12.49
CA PRO A 118 -9.11 -7.83 13.36
C PRO A 118 -10.35 -7.28 12.64
N TYR A 119 -10.31 -7.20 11.31
CA TYR A 119 -11.35 -6.65 10.44
C TYR A 119 -11.98 -7.71 9.52
N LEU A 120 -11.59 -8.98 9.69
CA LEU A 120 -12.07 -10.15 8.95
C LEU A 120 -13.03 -10.98 9.79
#